data_AF-A0A942R5P8-F1
#
_entry.id   AF-A0A942R5P8-F1
#
_cell.length_a   1.000
_cell.length_b   1.000
_cell.length_c   1.000
_cell.angle_alpha   90.00
_cell.angle_beta   90.00
_cell.angle_gamma   90.00
#
_symmetry.space_group_name_H-M   'P 1'
#
loop_
_entity.id
_entity.type
_entity.pdbx_description
1 polymer ?
#
loop_
_entity_poly.entity_id
_entity_poly.type
_entity_poly.pdbx_seq_one_letter_code
_entity_poly.pdbx_strand_id
1 'polypeptide(L)'
;MMDSEIEKRLKQMAIDTISGIFGQEAQTDFAKMQSYNNKDAYYFEVINSLYFPKNPADKDLHNIGKSICENLIILYRDVKTKNPKIARNFFNAFIKDYPGTNNTKLFNQFITLIETSSAYKNGINTSNYLMVWELIKKQLLSANEFLNILIGYINFIINFILNNKENKNLLSGSYKSKIDSFNKNYLNAVFPVISNIANPDLRNAIAHSKIWNDRENEIITYETKNNIIKVDTITFVGIAGATTYLCPAYVSFLCIIYILEYTNYSSCTLLPEEVKNILKKQINEKLQLTELTN
;
A
#
# COMPACT_ATOMS: atom_id res chain seq x y z
N MET A 1 -17.10 20.28 1.58
CA MET A 1 -17.67 19.27 2.51
C MET A 1 -17.09 17.86 2.32
N MET A 2 -16.54 17.51 1.15
CA MET A 2 -15.89 16.20 0.93
C MET A 2 -14.42 16.16 1.41
N ASP A 3 -13.78 17.33 1.52
CA ASP A 3 -12.36 17.43 1.88
C ASP A 3 -12.11 17.16 3.39
N SER A 4 -13.07 17.47 4.27
CA SER A 4 -12.91 17.26 5.72
C SER A 4 -12.99 15.79 6.15
N GLU A 5 -13.77 14.97 5.46
CA GLU A 5 -13.85 13.52 5.75
C GLU A 5 -12.59 12.79 5.26
N ILE A 6 -12.11 13.13 4.06
CA ILE A 6 -10.86 12.60 3.49
C ILE A 6 -9.69 12.91 4.42
N GLU A 7 -9.54 14.18 4.81
CA GLU A 7 -8.49 14.63 5.71
C GLU A 7 -8.56 13.90 7.07
N LYS A 8 -9.75 13.83 7.68
CA LYS A 8 -9.93 13.13 8.96
C LYS A 8 -9.55 11.66 8.88
N ARG A 9 -9.97 10.96 7.82
CA ARG A 9 -9.69 9.53 7.64
C ARG A 9 -8.23 9.28 7.32
N LEU A 10 -7.61 10.11 6.48
CA LEU A 10 -6.20 9.98 6.16
C LEU A 10 -5.33 10.27 7.39
N LYS A 11 -5.69 11.28 8.19
CA LYS A 11 -5.04 11.57 9.46
C LYS A 11 -5.10 10.38 10.42
N GLN A 12 -6.27 9.76 10.56
CA GLN A 12 -6.41 8.56 11.39
C GLN A 12 -5.50 7.43 10.90
N MET A 13 -5.49 7.13 9.61
CA MET A 13 -4.63 6.09 9.04
C MET A 13 -3.13 6.40 9.24
N ALA A 14 -2.73 7.66 9.12
CA ALA A 14 -1.37 8.08 9.38
C ALA A 14 -0.98 7.79 10.83
N ILE A 15 -1.83 8.15 11.79
CA ILE A 15 -1.62 7.88 13.22
C ILE A 15 -1.56 6.37 13.50
N ASP A 16 -2.48 5.59 12.95
CA ASP A 16 -2.51 4.14 13.14
C ASP A 16 -1.26 3.47 12.54
N THR A 17 -0.76 3.98 11.42
CA THR A 17 0.48 3.51 10.78
C THR A 17 1.72 3.87 11.60
N ILE A 18 1.82 5.11 12.08
CA ILE A 18 2.93 5.56 12.94
C ILE A 18 2.95 4.73 14.23
N SER A 19 1.80 4.63 14.91
CA SER A 19 1.70 3.97 16.21
C SER A 19 1.87 2.45 16.11
N GLY A 20 1.35 1.82 15.06
CA GLY A 20 1.35 0.36 14.93
C GLY A 20 2.54 -0.22 14.15
N ILE A 21 3.03 0.47 13.11
CA ILE A 21 3.91 -0.16 12.11
C ILE A 21 5.35 0.38 12.14
N PHE A 22 5.53 1.68 12.34
CA PHE A 22 6.86 2.31 12.39
C PHE A 22 7.49 2.30 13.79
N GLY A 23 6.75 1.83 14.82
CA GLY A 23 7.27 1.62 16.17
C GLY A 23 7.47 2.91 16.98
N GLN A 24 8.13 2.78 18.13
CA GLN A 24 8.17 3.82 19.16
C GLN A 24 9.00 5.06 18.76
N GLU A 25 9.99 4.90 17.88
CA GLU A 25 10.80 6.02 17.40
C GLU A 25 10.00 6.98 16.50
N ALA A 26 9.16 6.45 15.61
CA ALA A 26 8.26 7.27 14.78
C ALA A 26 7.19 7.95 15.63
N GLN A 27 6.70 7.31 16.70
CA GLN A 27 5.80 7.95 17.66
C GLN A 27 6.46 9.14 18.36
N THR A 28 7.75 9.01 18.70
CA THR A 28 8.53 10.06 19.38
C THR A 28 8.76 11.24 18.45
N ASP A 29 9.14 11.00 17.19
CA ASP A 29 9.34 12.07 16.21
C ASP A 29 8.03 12.73 15.82
N PHE A 30 6.94 11.96 15.71
CA PHE A 30 5.61 12.52 15.54
C PHE A 30 5.22 13.48 16.67
N ALA A 31 5.46 13.11 17.93
CA ALA A 31 5.20 13.96 19.08
C ALA A 31 6.01 15.26 19.04
N LYS A 32 7.28 15.18 18.61
CA LYS A 32 8.13 16.37 18.36
C LYS A 32 7.56 17.23 17.24
N MET A 33 7.19 16.65 16.10
CA MET A 33 6.64 17.42 14.97
C MET A 33 5.32 18.13 15.31
N GLN A 34 4.45 17.49 16.11
CA GLN A 34 3.23 18.14 16.61
C GLN A 34 3.53 19.36 17.49
N SER A 35 4.60 19.33 18.28
CA SER A 35 4.98 20.45 19.15
C SER A 35 5.32 21.74 18.38
N TYR A 36 5.64 21.62 17.08
CA TYR A 36 5.90 22.76 16.19
C TYR A 36 4.64 23.33 15.51
N ASN A 37 3.44 22.90 15.92
CA ASN A 37 2.16 23.38 15.37
C ASN A 37 2.01 23.18 13.84
N ASN A 38 2.77 22.25 13.26
CA ASN A 38 2.68 21.94 11.84
C ASN A 38 1.45 21.05 11.57
N LYS A 39 0.44 21.62 10.92
CA LYS A 39 -0.82 20.93 10.59
C LYS A 39 -0.65 19.72 9.66
N ASP A 40 0.48 19.60 8.96
CA ASP A 40 0.78 18.51 8.02
C ASP A 40 1.79 17.50 8.62
N ALA A 41 2.17 17.66 9.89
CA ALA A 41 3.22 16.88 10.56
C ALA A 41 3.05 15.35 10.43
N TYR A 42 1.82 14.84 10.57
CA TYR A 42 1.54 13.40 10.47
C TYR A 42 1.77 12.86 9.06
N TYR A 43 1.50 13.66 8.02
CA TYR A 43 1.75 13.27 6.63
C TYR A 43 3.25 13.16 6.36
N PHE A 44 4.01 14.18 6.77
CA PHE A 44 5.46 14.18 6.61
C PHE A 44 6.13 13.08 7.42
N GLU A 45 5.66 12.81 8.64
CA GLU A 45 6.23 11.73 9.45
C GLU A 45 6.04 10.35 8.79
N VAL A 46 4.85 10.05 8.26
CA VAL A 46 4.62 8.79 7.53
C VAL A 46 5.55 8.67 6.33
N ILE A 47 5.68 9.75 5.55
CA ILE A 47 6.54 9.79 4.36
C ILE A 47 7.99 9.59 4.78
N ASN A 48 8.48 10.35 5.77
CA ASN A 48 9.86 10.30 6.21
C ASN A 48 10.21 8.95 6.84
N SER A 49 9.31 8.37 7.64
CA SER A 49 9.47 7.03 8.20
C SER A 49 9.63 5.95 7.13
N LEU A 50 9.02 6.11 5.94
CA LEU A 50 9.23 5.20 4.81
C LEU A 50 10.55 5.46 4.07
N TYR A 51 10.83 6.72 3.73
CA TYR A 51 11.94 7.11 2.84
C TYR A 51 13.30 7.23 3.54
N PHE A 52 13.30 7.48 4.84
CA PHE A 52 14.50 7.65 5.67
C PHE A 52 14.49 6.67 6.84
N PRO A 53 14.61 5.35 6.58
CA PRO A 53 14.65 4.36 7.64
C PRO A 53 15.79 4.63 8.62
N LYS A 54 15.47 4.67 9.91
CA LYS A 54 16.45 4.86 10.98
C LYS A 54 17.25 3.60 11.28
N ASN A 55 16.65 2.43 11.06
CA ASN A 55 17.28 1.14 11.27
C ASN A 55 17.88 0.60 9.96
N PRO A 56 19.22 0.47 9.85
CA PRO A 56 19.86 -0.09 8.66
C PRO A 56 19.48 -1.55 8.39
N ALA A 57 19.10 -2.31 9.43
CA ALA A 57 18.74 -3.72 9.28
C ALA A 57 17.44 -3.93 8.48
N ASP A 58 16.56 -2.92 8.46
CA ASP A 58 15.27 -2.99 7.77
C ASP A 58 15.33 -2.43 6.34
N LYS A 59 16.52 -2.05 5.86
CA LYS A 59 16.71 -1.33 4.58
C LYS A 59 16.01 -2.02 3.40
N ASP A 60 16.12 -3.33 3.28
CA ASP A 60 15.54 -4.07 2.16
C ASP A 60 14.00 -4.06 2.21
N LEU A 61 13.43 -4.18 3.40
CA LEU A 61 11.99 -4.09 3.60
C LEU A 61 11.46 -2.67 3.37
N HIS A 62 12.23 -1.64 3.75
CA HIS A 62 11.90 -0.25 3.40
C HIS A 62 11.94 -0.01 1.89
N ASN A 63 12.91 -0.59 1.18
CA ASN A 63 12.99 -0.50 -0.29
C ASN A 63 11.76 -1.12 -0.96
N ILE A 64 11.23 -2.23 -0.42
CA ILE A 64 9.96 -2.84 -0.86
C ILE A 64 8.83 -1.82 -0.74
N GLY A 65 8.63 -1.23 0.44
CA GLY A 65 7.58 -0.24 0.65
C GLY A 65 7.74 1.01 -0.22
N LYS A 66 8.97 1.52 -0.36
CA LYS A 66 9.31 2.67 -1.19
C LYS A 66 8.98 2.40 -2.66
N SER A 67 9.40 1.26 -3.21
CA SER A 67 9.12 0.89 -4.60
C SER A 67 7.61 0.80 -4.89
N ILE A 68 6.83 0.23 -3.97
CA ILE A 68 5.36 0.18 -4.10
C ILE A 68 4.80 1.61 -4.11
N CYS A 69 5.22 2.47 -3.17
CA CYS A 69 4.76 3.85 -3.06
C CYS A 69 5.04 4.64 -4.35
N GLU A 70 6.28 4.61 -4.84
CA GLU A 70 6.71 5.30 -6.04
C GLU A 70 5.92 4.87 -7.28
N ASN A 71 5.69 3.56 -7.45
CA ASN A 71 4.89 3.04 -8.55
C ASN A 71 3.43 3.49 -8.50
N LEU A 72 2.82 3.60 -7.30
CA LEU A 72 1.47 4.15 -7.16
C LEU A 72 1.41 5.65 -7.46
N ILE A 73 2.45 6.41 -7.09
CA ILE A 73 2.56 7.84 -7.44
C ILE A 73 2.68 8.02 -8.95
N ILE A 74 3.52 7.22 -9.62
CA ILE A 74 3.65 7.20 -11.09
C ILE A 74 2.29 6.90 -11.73
N LEU A 75 1.59 5.87 -11.25
CA LEU A 75 0.28 5.50 -11.76
C LEU A 75 -0.74 6.64 -11.63
N TYR A 76 -0.76 7.31 -10.48
CA TYR A 76 -1.62 8.49 -10.25
C TYR A 76 -1.27 9.64 -11.20
N ARG A 77 0.02 9.98 -11.32
CA ARG A 77 0.52 11.06 -12.19
C ARG A 77 0.12 10.83 -13.65
N ASP A 78 0.34 9.62 -14.14
CA ASP A 78 0.12 9.29 -15.54
C ASP A 78 -1.36 9.29 -15.88
N VAL A 79 -2.21 8.76 -14.99
CA VAL A 79 -3.66 8.81 -15.20
C VAL A 79 -4.22 10.22 -15.02
N LYS A 80 -3.70 11.04 -14.10
CA LYS A 80 -4.13 12.43 -13.94
C LYS A 80 -3.92 13.24 -15.20
N THR A 81 -2.79 13.02 -15.88
CA THR A 81 -2.46 13.70 -17.14
C THR A 81 -3.47 13.38 -18.24
N LYS A 82 -4.05 12.17 -18.25
CA LYS A 82 -5.06 11.76 -19.24
C LYS A 82 -6.49 12.05 -18.81
N ASN A 83 -6.82 11.83 -17.54
CA ASN A 83 -8.14 11.99 -16.97
C ASN A 83 -8.07 12.28 -15.46
N PRO A 84 -8.19 13.57 -15.06
CA PRO A 84 -8.16 13.98 -13.65
C PRO A 84 -9.28 13.35 -12.80
N LYS A 85 -10.43 13.01 -13.39
CA LYS A 85 -11.54 12.38 -12.68
C LYS A 85 -11.20 10.96 -12.24
N ILE A 86 -10.51 10.20 -13.11
CA ILE A 86 -10.04 8.85 -12.75
C ILE A 86 -8.96 8.93 -11.68
N ALA A 87 -8.01 9.85 -11.79
CA ALA A 87 -6.99 10.08 -10.75
C ALA A 87 -7.64 10.39 -9.39
N ARG A 88 -8.62 11.30 -9.38
CA ARG A 88 -9.37 11.64 -8.16
C ARG A 88 -10.11 10.43 -7.59
N ASN A 89 -10.73 9.60 -8.42
CA ASN A 89 -11.39 8.37 -7.97
C ASN A 89 -10.41 7.34 -7.43
N PHE A 90 -9.20 7.26 -8.00
CA PHE A 90 -8.14 6.40 -7.49
C PHE A 90 -7.66 6.86 -6.11
N PHE A 91 -7.41 8.16 -5.94
CA PHE A 91 -7.10 8.73 -4.63
C PHE A 91 -8.23 8.46 -3.63
N ASN A 92 -9.50 8.69 -4.01
CA ASN A 92 -10.67 8.48 -3.15
C ASN A 92 -11.02 7.01 -2.88
N ALA A 93 -10.40 6.06 -3.58
CA ALA A 93 -10.64 4.63 -3.41
C ALA A 93 -10.42 4.17 -1.96
N PHE A 94 -9.59 4.89 -1.20
CA PHE A 94 -9.37 4.61 0.21
C PHE A 94 -10.62 4.81 1.10
N ILE A 95 -11.64 5.56 0.67
CA ILE A 95 -12.88 5.79 1.46
C ILE A 95 -14.18 5.54 0.70
N LYS A 96 -14.16 5.46 -0.63
CA LYS A 96 -15.37 5.31 -1.45
C LYS A 96 -15.13 4.30 -2.56
N ASP A 97 -16.20 3.59 -2.92
CA ASP A 97 -16.19 2.74 -4.11
C ASP A 97 -15.99 3.58 -5.38
N TYR A 98 -15.40 2.98 -6.41
CA TYR A 98 -15.35 3.59 -7.73
C TYR A 98 -16.77 3.80 -8.27
N PRO A 99 -17.09 4.95 -8.90
CA PRO A 99 -18.45 5.24 -9.37
C PRO A 99 -19.05 4.16 -10.27
N GLY A 100 -20.20 3.62 -9.87
CA GLY A 100 -20.92 2.56 -10.58
C GLY A 100 -20.35 1.15 -10.35
N THR A 101 -19.58 0.96 -9.28
CA THR A 101 -19.12 -0.36 -8.81
C THR A 101 -19.36 -0.48 -7.30
N ASN A 102 -19.33 -1.70 -6.78
CA ASN A 102 -19.46 -2.00 -5.35
C ASN A 102 -18.23 -2.78 -4.88
N ASN A 103 -17.92 -2.72 -3.59
CA ASN A 103 -16.83 -3.48 -2.96
C ASN A 103 -15.44 -3.20 -3.56
N THR A 104 -15.20 -1.95 -3.97
CA THR A 104 -13.92 -1.45 -4.48
C THR A 104 -13.25 -0.47 -3.52
N LYS A 105 -13.95 -0.02 -2.48
CA LYS A 105 -13.36 0.75 -1.38
C LYS A 105 -12.26 -0.06 -0.67
N LEU A 106 -11.09 0.55 -0.49
CA LEU A 106 -9.91 -0.04 0.16
C LEU A 106 -9.92 0.10 1.70
N PHE A 107 -10.72 1.01 2.26
CA PHE A 107 -10.68 1.37 3.70
C PHE A 107 -10.65 0.16 4.63
N ASN A 108 -11.62 -0.75 4.48
CA ASN A 108 -11.84 -1.81 5.45
C ASN A 108 -10.69 -2.82 5.44
N GLN A 109 -10.30 -3.25 4.24
CA GLN A 109 -9.17 -4.17 4.03
C GLN A 109 -7.86 -3.53 4.50
N PHE A 110 -7.74 -2.22 4.35
CA PHE A 110 -6.56 -1.48 4.79
C PHE A 110 -6.43 -1.43 6.31
N ILE A 111 -7.53 -1.15 7.05
CA ILE A 111 -7.51 -1.17 8.51
C ILE A 111 -7.15 -2.56 9.04
N THR A 112 -7.75 -3.62 8.51
CA THR A 112 -7.39 -5.00 8.88
C THR A 112 -5.91 -5.28 8.59
N LEU A 113 -5.36 -4.72 7.50
CA LEU A 113 -3.94 -4.87 7.18
C LEU A 113 -3.05 -4.15 8.19
N ILE A 114 -3.42 -2.96 8.67
CA ILE A 114 -2.69 -2.27 9.74
C ILE A 114 -2.68 -3.10 11.02
N GLU A 115 -3.86 -3.57 11.45
CA GLU A 115 -4.02 -4.34 12.68
C GLU A 115 -3.18 -5.63 12.64
N THR A 116 -3.27 -6.38 11.54
CA THR A 116 -2.51 -7.62 11.36
C THR A 116 -1.00 -7.37 11.22
N SER A 117 -0.59 -6.28 10.58
CA SER A 117 0.83 -5.92 10.43
C SER A 117 1.45 -5.51 11.76
N SER A 118 0.71 -4.73 12.58
CA SER A 118 1.12 -4.36 13.93
C SER A 118 1.23 -5.60 14.84
N ALA A 119 0.21 -6.47 14.83
CA ALA A 119 0.24 -7.70 15.60
C ALA A 119 1.38 -8.63 15.18
N TYR A 120 1.66 -8.73 13.88
CA TYR A 120 2.80 -9.48 13.35
C TYR A 120 4.13 -8.92 13.89
N LYS A 121 4.38 -7.61 13.69
CA LYS A 121 5.66 -6.99 14.10
C LYS A 121 5.91 -7.11 15.60
N ASN A 122 4.87 -6.95 16.42
CA ASN A 122 5.00 -7.04 17.88
C ASN A 122 5.09 -8.48 18.38
N GLY A 123 4.47 -9.43 17.68
CA GLY A 123 4.30 -10.80 18.14
C GLY A 123 5.28 -11.82 17.55
N ILE A 124 5.95 -11.53 16.43
CA ILE A 124 6.73 -12.54 15.69
C ILE A 124 7.93 -13.09 16.47
N ASN A 125 8.47 -12.32 17.42
CA ASN A 125 9.62 -12.71 18.26
C ASN A 125 9.22 -13.52 19.52
N THR A 126 7.94 -13.89 19.66
CA THR A 126 7.50 -14.74 20.77
C THR A 126 8.03 -16.17 20.62
N SER A 127 8.22 -16.87 21.74
CA SER A 127 8.58 -18.29 21.75
C SER A 127 7.39 -19.22 21.43
N ASN A 128 6.16 -18.69 21.41
CA ASN A 128 4.97 -19.46 21.09
C ASN A 128 4.81 -19.65 19.57
N TYR A 129 5.24 -20.80 19.09
CA TYR A 129 5.16 -21.17 17.67
C TYR A 129 3.75 -21.16 17.08
N LEU A 130 2.73 -21.67 17.80
CA LEU A 130 1.36 -21.68 17.30
C LEU A 130 0.83 -20.26 17.11
N MET A 131 1.17 -19.36 18.05
CA MET A 131 0.85 -17.95 17.93
C MET A 131 1.56 -17.32 16.72
N VAL A 132 2.86 -17.57 16.53
CA VAL A 132 3.62 -17.10 15.35
C VAL A 132 2.97 -17.55 14.05
N TRP A 133 2.60 -18.83 13.97
CA TRP A 133 1.94 -19.39 12.79
C TRP A 133 0.62 -18.69 12.46
N GLU A 134 -0.23 -18.44 13.47
CA GLU A 134 -1.48 -17.71 13.27
C GLU A 134 -1.26 -16.24 12.88
N LEU A 135 -0.24 -15.58 13.42
CA LEU A 135 0.12 -14.21 13.05
C LEU A 135 0.54 -14.13 11.57
N ILE A 136 1.39 -15.05 11.12
CA ILE A 136 1.83 -15.14 9.71
C ILE A 136 0.63 -15.34 8.78
N LYS A 137 -0.25 -16.31 9.08
CA LYS A 137 -1.43 -16.58 8.25
C LYS A 137 -2.37 -15.38 8.17
N LYS A 138 -2.65 -14.72 9.30
CA LYS A 138 -3.51 -13.52 9.35
C LYS A 138 -2.92 -12.38 8.54
N GLN A 139 -1.62 -12.15 8.66
CA GLN A 139 -0.91 -11.13 7.89
C GLN A 139 -1.02 -11.39 6.38
N LEU A 140 -0.69 -12.60 5.93
CA LEU A 140 -0.75 -12.98 4.52
C LEU A 140 -2.18 -12.91 3.96
N LEU A 141 -3.18 -13.33 4.74
CA LEU A 141 -4.58 -13.25 4.36
C LEU A 141 -5.01 -11.79 4.17
N SER A 142 -4.77 -10.92 5.16
CA SER A 142 -5.15 -9.51 5.09
C SER A 142 -4.44 -8.78 3.95
N ALA A 143 -3.15 -9.07 3.73
CA ALA A 143 -2.38 -8.49 2.64
C ALA A 143 -3.00 -8.84 1.29
N ASN A 144 -3.39 -10.10 1.10
CA ASN A 144 -4.01 -10.54 -0.14
C ASN A 144 -5.43 -10.01 -0.36
N GLU A 145 -6.22 -9.80 0.71
CA GLU A 145 -7.51 -9.11 0.59
C GLU A 145 -7.35 -7.65 0.13
N PHE A 146 -6.37 -6.95 0.69
CA PHE A 146 -6.04 -5.59 0.28
C PHE A 146 -5.54 -5.54 -1.17
N LEU A 147 -4.60 -6.43 -1.52
CA LEU A 147 -4.03 -6.51 -2.87
C LEU A 147 -5.07 -6.87 -3.94
N ASN A 148 -6.04 -7.72 -3.62
CA ASN A 148 -7.15 -8.05 -4.53
C ASN A 148 -7.89 -6.80 -5.02
N ILE A 149 -8.11 -5.81 -4.14
CA ILE A 149 -8.75 -4.56 -4.52
C ILE A 149 -7.74 -3.64 -5.24
N LEU A 150 -6.54 -3.47 -4.69
CA LEU A 150 -5.52 -2.57 -5.23
C LEU A 150 -5.12 -2.95 -6.66
N ILE A 151 -4.89 -4.23 -6.93
CA ILE A 151 -4.56 -4.74 -8.28
C ILE A 151 -5.71 -4.51 -9.26
N GLY A 152 -6.96 -4.55 -8.79
CA GLY A 152 -8.12 -4.16 -9.59
C GLY A 152 -7.98 -2.72 -10.10
N TYR A 153 -7.61 -1.78 -9.23
CA TYR A 153 -7.34 -0.39 -9.61
C TYR A 153 -6.14 -0.25 -10.53
N ILE A 154 -5.05 -0.96 -10.27
CA ILE A 154 -3.86 -0.91 -11.12
C ILE A 154 -4.21 -1.36 -12.55
N ASN A 155 -4.87 -2.52 -12.69
CA ASN A 155 -5.34 -3.02 -13.99
C ASN A 155 -6.29 -2.03 -14.68
N PHE A 156 -7.26 -1.50 -13.94
CA PHE A 156 -8.22 -0.54 -14.47
C PHE A 156 -7.53 0.73 -15.02
N ILE A 157 -6.62 1.30 -14.25
CA ILE A 157 -5.92 2.54 -14.63
C ILE A 157 -4.99 2.29 -15.81
N ILE A 158 -4.20 1.23 -15.80
CA ILE A 158 -3.32 0.89 -16.92
C ILE A 158 -4.13 0.64 -18.19
N ASN A 159 -5.23 -0.10 -18.10
CA ASN A 159 -6.10 -0.34 -19.24
C ASN A 159 -6.64 0.96 -19.83
N PHE A 160 -7.04 1.90 -18.96
CA PHE A 160 -7.45 3.24 -19.37
C PHE A 160 -6.30 4.02 -20.01
N ILE A 161 -5.11 4.02 -19.43
CA ILE A 161 -3.95 4.72 -19.98
C ILE A 161 -3.62 4.21 -21.38
N LEU A 162 -3.64 2.90 -21.61
CA LEU A 162 -3.27 2.31 -22.89
C LEU A 162 -4.36 2.46 -23.96
N ASN A 163 -5.62 2.27 -23.59
CA ASN A 163 -6.73 2.12 -24.56
C ASN A 163 -7.72 3.29 -24.56
N ASN A 164 -7.57 4.24 -23.65
CA ASN A 164 -8.48 5.37 -23.43
C ASN A 164 -9.95 4.94 -23.23
N LYS A 165 -10.17 3.80 -22.55
CA LYS A 165 -11.49 3.22 -22.29
C LYS A 165 -11.60 2.80 -20.83
N GLU A 166 -12.72 3.15 -20.19
CA GLU A 166 -13.03 2.68 -18.84
C GLU A 166 -13.60 1.26 -18.89
N ASN A 167 -12.85 0.27 -18.43
CA ASN A 167 -13.35 -1.10 -18.25
C ASN A 167 -13.53 -1.43 -16.77
N LYS A 168 -14.69 -1.05 -16.22
CA LYS A 168 -15.01 -1.22 -14.79
C LYS A 168 -15.04 -2.69 -14.33
N ASN A 169 -15.19 -3.65 -15.26
CA ASN A 169 -15.16 -5.07 -14.93
C ASN A 169 -13.80 -5.53 -14.38
N LEU A 170 -12.72 -4.77 -14.62
CA LEU A 170 -11.40 -5.01 -14.03
C LEU A 170 -11.38 -4.80 -12.51
N LEU A 171 -12.34 -4.06 -11.95
CA LEU A 171 -12.45 -3.80 -10.52
C LEU A 171 -13.21 -4.93 -9.78
N SER A 172 -14.21 -5.54 -10.42
CA SER A 172 -15.14 -6.51 -9.81
C SER A 172 -14.82 -7.99 -10.09
N GLY A 173 -13.78 -8.28 -10.86
CA GLY A 173 -13.34 -9.65 -11.15
C GLY A 173 -12.82 -10.42 -9.92
N SER A 174 -12.66 -11.74 -10.06
CA SER A 174 -12.03 -12.57 -9.03
C SER A 174 -10.57 -12.19 -8.83
N TYR A 175 -10.01 -12.49 -7.66
CA TYR A 175 -8.61 -12.15 -7.40
C TYR A 175 -7.66 -12.83 -8.41
N LYS A 176 -7.93 -14.09 -8.75
CA LYS A 176 -7.16 -14.81 -9.76
C LYS A 176 -7.24 -14.15 -11.14
N SER A 177 -8.43 -13.74 -11.60
CA SER A 177 -8.56 -13.08 -12.91
C SER A 177 -7.87 -11.73 -12.96
N LYS A 178 -7.84 -11.00 -11.84
CA LYS A 178 -7.08 -9.75 -11.71
C LYS A 178 -5.57 -9.99 -11.81
N ILE A 179 -5.04 -11.03 -11.17
CA ILE A 179 -3.62 -11.42 -11.28
C ILE A 179 -3.28 -11.85 -12.70
N ASP A 180 -4.12 -12.67 -13.33
CA ASP A 180 -3.88 -13.13 -14.69
C ASP A 180 -3.89 -11.95 -15.68
N SER A 181 -4.81 -10.98 -15.50
CA SER A 181 -4.82 -9.72 -16.25
C SER A 181 -3.57 -8.89 -15.99
N PHE A 182 -3.11 -8.80 -14.76
CA PHE A 182 -1.92 -8.05 -14.38
C PHE A 182 -0.67 -8.59 -15.07
N ASN A 183 -0.48 -9.91 -15.04
CA ASN A 183 0.62 -10.59 -15.69
C ASN A 183 0.54 -10.49 -17.22
N LYS A 184 -0.67 -10.64 -17.81
CA LYS A 184 -0.87 -10.53 -19.26
C LYS A 184 -0.49 -9.14 -19.80
N ASN A 185 -0.66 -8.09 -19.00
CA ASN A 185 -0.28 -6.73 -19.36
C ASN A 185 1.19 -6.38 -18.99
N TYR A 186 2.01 -7.38 -18.66
CA TYR A 186 3.42 -7.21 -18.26
C TYR A 186 3.62 -6.29 -17.05
N LEU A 187 2.58 -6.15 -16.20
CA LEU A 187 2.65 -5.29 -15.01
C LEU A 187 3.48 -5.91 -13.90
N ASN A 188 3.74 -7.21 -13.96
CA ASN A 188 4.73 -7.87 -13.11
C ASN A 188 6.15 -7.30 -13.27
N ALA A 189 6.50 -6.78 -14.45
CA ALA A 189 7.80 -6.12 -14.64
C ALA A 189 7.83 -4.70 -14.04
N VAL A 190 6.69 -4.00 -14.06
CA VAL A 190 6.55 -2.63 -13.53
C VAL A 190 6.38 -2.63 -12.00
N PHE A 191 5.65 -3.62 -11.48
CA PHE A 191 5.33 -3.81 -10.08
C PHE A 191 5.83 -5.18 -9.58
N PRO A 192 7.15 -5.45 -9.65
CA PRO A 192 7.71 -6.76 -9.34
C PRO A 192 7.43 -7.19 -7.90
N VAL A 193 7.49 -6.24 -6.97
CA VAL A 193 7.19 -6.49 -5.56
C VAL A 193 5.75 -6.96 -5.36
N ILE A 194 4.77 -6.23 -5.92
CA ILE A 194 3.36 -6.61 -5.83
C ILE A 194 3.13 -7.99 -6.45
N SER A 195 3.74 -8.26 -7.61
CA SER A 195 3.64 -9.57 -8.28
C SER A 195 4.17 -10.72 -7.43
N ASN A 196 5.19 -10.50 -6.61
CA ASN A 196 5.81 -11.55 -5.79
C ASN A 196 5.03 -11.84 -4.51
N ILE A 197 4.34 -10.85 -3.94
CA ILE A 197 3.58 -11.02 -2.69
C ILE A 197 2.10 -11.32 -2.93
N ALA A 198 1.57 -11.00 -4.10
CA ALA A 198 0.18 -11.25 -4.46
C ALA A 198 -0.01 -12.72 -4.87
N ASN A 199 -0.69 -13.49 -4.01
CA ASN A 199 -0.85 -14.93 -4.20
C ASN A 199 -2.31 -15.37 -3.90
N PRO A 200 -3.18 -15.44 -4.93
CA PRO A 200 -4.58 -15.83 -4.76
C PRO A 200 -4.75 -17.28 -4.28
N ASP A 201 -3.84 -18.16 -4.67
CA ASP A 201 -3.89 -19.58 -4.30
C ASP A 201 -3.55 -19.76 -2.82
N LEU A 202 -2.48 -19.10 -2.35
CA LEU A 202 -2.14 -19.06 -0.93
C LEU A 202 -3.25 -18.45 -0.08
N ARG A 203 -3.83 -17.33 -0.53
CA ARG A 203 -4.98 -16.70 0.14
C ARG A 203 -6.11 -17.69 0.33
N ASN A 204 -6.47 -18.43 -0.73
CA ASN A 204 -7.55 -19.41 -0.67
C ASN A 204 -7.19 -20.60 0.23
N ALA A 205 -5.95 -21.07 0.19
CA ALA A 205 -5.51 -22.14 1.05
C ALA A 205 -5.57 -21.75 2.54
N ILE A 206 -5.17 -20.54 2.91
CA ILE A 206 -5.33 -20.02 4.27
C ILE A 206 -6.81 -19.92 4.65
N ALA A 207 -7.65 -19.32 3.79
CA ALA A 207 -9.07 -19.11 4.06
C ALA A 207 -9.88 -20.40 4.24
N HIS A 208 -9.41 -21.51 3.65
CA HIS A 208 -10.08 -22.82 3.70
C HIS A 208 -9.34 -23.85 4.54
N SER A 209 -8.37 -23.43 5.36
CA SER A 209 -7.57 -24.31 6.24
C SER A 209 -6.86 -25.45 5.48
N LYS A 210 -6.41 -25.17 4.25
CA LYS A 210 -5.67 -26.09 3.38
C LYS A 210 -4.17 -25.80 3.34
N ILE A 211 -3.64 -25.33 4.47
CA ILE A 211 -2.24 -24.97 4.65
C ILE A 211 -1.76 -25.52 5.99
N TRP A 212 -0.59 -26.14 6.00
CA TRP A 212 0.03 -26.65 7.21
C TRP A 212 1.54 -26.44 7.19
N ASN A 213 2.12 -26.38 8.38
CA ASN A 213 3.55 -26.23 8.59
C ASN A 213 4.13 -27.59 9.02
N ASP A 214 4.96 -28.17 8.16
CA ASP A 214 5.80 -29.32 8.47
C ASP A 214 7.10 -28.83 9.12
N ARG A 215 7.06 -28.76 10.45
CA ARG A 215 8.15 -28.19 11.26
C ARG A 215 9.43 -29.00 11.18
N GLU A 216 9.33 -30.33 11.06
CA GLU A 216 10.51 -31.20 11.04
C GLU A 216 11.32 -30.99 9.76
N ASN A 217 10.63 -30.75 8.65
CA ASN A 217 11.26 -30.52 7.35
C ASN A 217 11.41 -29.03 7.01
N GLU A 218 11.01 -28.12 7.91
CA GLU A 218 10.99 -26.67 7.71
C GLU A 218 10.24 -26.22 6.44
N ILE A 219 9.16 -26.92 6.09
CA ILE A 219 8.38 -26.68 4.88
C ILE A 219 6.95 -26.28 5.21
N ILE A 220 6.48 -25.22 4.55
CA ILE A 220 5.06 -24.88 4.47
C ILE A 220 4.46 -25.54 3.23
N THR A 221 3.40 -26.33 3.44
CA THR A 221 2.67 -26.96 2.34
C THR A 221 1.26 -26.40 2.28
N TYR A 222 0.80 -26.09 1.07
CA TYR A 222 -0.59 -25.69 0.84
C TYR A 222 -1.17 -26.28 -0.45
N GLU A 223 -2.48 -26.56 -0.40
CA GLU A 223 -3.20 -27.10 -1.55
C GLU A 223 -3.82 -25.99 -2.39
N THR A 224 -3.66 -26.11 -3.70
CA THR A 224 -4.38 -25.33 -4.70
C THR A 224 -5.45 -26.21 -5.35
N LYS A 225 -6.23 -25.64 -6.29
CA LYS A 225 -7.23 -26.43 -7.02
C LYS A 225 -6.63 -27.63 -7.78
N ASN A 226 -5.39 -27.50 -8.26
CA ASN A 226 -4.79 -28.46 -9.18
C ASN A 226 -3.49 -29.10 -8.66
N ASN A 227 -2.83 -28.49 -7.68
CA ASN A 227 -1.47 -28.86 -7.24
C ASN A 227 -1.30 -28.70 -5.73
N ILE A 228 -0.31 -29.41 -5.18
CA ILE A 228 0.25 -29.15 -3.84
C ILE A 228 1.51 -28.30 -4.02
N ILE A 229 1.61 -27.19 -3.30
CA ILE A 229 2.76 -26.30 -3.33
C ILE A 229 3.53 -26.42 -2.00
N LYS A 230 4.86 -26.48 -2.11
CA LYS A 230 5.78 -26.48 -0.97
C LYS A 230 6.66 -25.24 -1.03
N VAL A 231 6.82 -24.57 0.10
CA VAL A 231 7.65 -23.36 0.26
C VAL A 231 8.46 -23.54 1.53
N ASP A 232 9.73 -23.15 1.51
CA ASP A 232 10.55 -23.17 2.73
C ASP A 232 10.02 -22.15 3.74
N THR A 233 10.17 -22.46 5.03
CA THR A 233 9.62 -21.64 6.11
C THR A 233 10.22 -20.24 6.12
N ILE A 234 11.52 -20.09 5.80
CA ILE A 234 12.21 -18.79 5.78
C ILE A 234 11.60 -17.88 4.72
N THR A 235 11.44 -18.37 3.49
CA THR A 235 10.78 -17.64 2.40
C THR A 235 9.34 -17.29 2.77
N PHE A 236 8.59 -18.22 3.36
CA PHE A 236 7.20 -17.98 3.76
C PHE A 236 7.08 -16.85 4.80
N VAL A 237 7.94 -16.86 5.81
CA VAL A 237 8.05 -15.78 6.82
C VAL A 237 8.52 -14.48 6.17
N GLY A 238 9.50 -14.54 5.25
CA GLY A 238 10.00 -13.39 4.51
C GLY A 238 8.91 -12.70 3.67
N ILE A 239 8.06 -13.47 2.99
CA ILE A 239 6.90 -12.93 2.26
C ILE A 239 5.94 -12.24 3.23
N ALA A 240 5.63 -12.86 4.37
CA ALA A 240 4.77 -12.25 5.37
C ALA A 240 5.35 -10.92 5.90
N GLY A 241 6.64 -10.90 6.23
CA GLY A 241 7.37 -9.70 6.63
C GLY A 241 7.32 -8.60 5.56
N ALA A 242 7.59 -8.93 4.29
CA ALA A 242 7.50 -7.99 3.18
C ALA A 242 6.09 -7.38 3.03
N THR A 243 5.03 -8.16 3.25
CA THR A 243 3.66 -7.65 3.15
C THR A 243 3.31 -6.60 4.21
N THR A 244 4.01 -6.56 5.34
CA THR A 244 3.80 -5.51 6.36
C THR A 244 4.16 -4.12 5.85
N TYR A 245 4.93 -4.02 4.77
CA TYR A 245 5.33 -2.76 4.13
C TYR A 245 4.31 -2.24 3.11
N LEU A 246 3.21 -2.97 2.86
CA LEU A 246 2.08 -2.46 2.08
C LEU A 246 1.38 -1.29 2.76
N CYS A 247 1.24 -1.33 4.09
CA CYS A 247 0.67 -0.25 4.88
C CYS A 247 1.43 1.07 4.75
N PRO A 248 2.73 1.13 5.11
CA PRO A 248 3.48 2.36 5.01
C PRO A 248 3.60 2.85 3.57
N ALA A 249 3.68 1.94 2.58
CA ALA A 249 3.68 2.31 1.16
C ALA A 249 2.39 3.01 0.74
N TYR A 250 1.22 2.42 1.07
CA TYR A 250 -0.07 2.95 0.64
C TYR A 250 -0.44 4.25 1.38
N VAL A 251 -0.22 4.34 2.70
CA VAL A 251 -0.46 5.61 3.40
C VAL A 251 0.49 6.70 2.91
N SER A 252 1.77 6.40 2.70
CA SER A 252 2.72 7.38 2.15
C SER A 252 2.28 7.87 0.77
N PHE A 253 1.80 6.97 -0.10
CA PHE A 253 1.21 7.34 -1.38
C PHE A 253 0.05 8.33 -1.19
N LEU A 254 -0.92 8.02 -0.32
CA LEU A 254 -2.05 8.91 -0.06
C LEU A 254 -1.61 10.25 0.53
N CYS A 255 -0.66 10.27 1.45
CA CYS A 255 -0.11 11.49 2.05
C CYS A 255 0.58 12.37 1.01
N ILE A 256 1.38 11.78 0.11
CA ILE A 256 2.07 12.49 -0.96
C ILE A 256 1.06 13.12 -1.92
N ILE A 257 0.04 12.37 -2.34
CA ILE A 257 -1.02 12.92 -3.19
C ILE A 257 -1.80 14.00 -2.44
N TYR A 258 -2.07 13.83 -1.14
CA TYR A 258 -2.74 14.86 -0.36
C TYR A 258 -1.93 16.16 -0.31
N ILE A 259 -0.63 16.08 -0.03
CA ILE A 259 0.28 17.24 -0.06
C ILE A 259 0.26 17.89 -1.45
N LEU A 260 0.38 17.10 -2.51
CA LEU A 260 0.39 17.60 -3.88
C LEU A 260 -0.91 18.33 -4.26
N GLU A 261 -2.08 17.80 -3.90
CA GLU A 261 -3.36 18.33 -4.37
C GLU A 261 -3.98 19.39 -3.45
N TYR A 262 -3.74 19.32 -2.13
CA TYR A 262 -4.54 20.07 -1.14
C TYR A 262 -3.73 21.01 -0.24
N THR A 263 -2.41 20.93 -0.25
CA THR A 263 -1.56 21.85 0.55
C THR A 263 -0.97 22.96 -0.33
N ASN A 264 -0.10 23.81 0.21
CA ASN A 264 0.55 24.88 -0.55
C ASN A 264 1.84 24.36 -1.25
N TYR A 265 2.43 25.21 -2.10
CA TYR A 265 3.70 24.89 -2.76
C TYR A 265 4.83 24.62 -1.75
N SER A 266 4.92 25.38 -0.65
CA SER A 266 5.96 25.18 0.38
C SER A 266 5.92 23.80 1.04
N SER A 267 4.74 23.19 1.20
CA SER A 267 4.67 21.81 1.70
C SER A 267 5.22 20.81 0.68
N CYS A 268 5.12 21.10 -0.63
CA CYS A 268 5.64 20.22 -1.68
C CYS A 268 7.18 20.23 -1.75
N THR A 269 7.85 21.30 -1.32
CA THR A 269 9.32 21.38 -1.32
C THR A 269 9.95 20.51 -0.23
N LEU A 270 9.17 20.13 0.79
CA LEU A 270 9.57 19.25 1.90
C LEU A 270 9.45 17.76 1.57
N LEU A 271 8.93 17.40 0.39
CA LEU A 271 8.85 16.01 -0.05
C LEU A 271 10.26 15.44 -0.35
N PRO A 272 10.46 14.11 -0.19
CA PRO A 272 11.70 13.44 -0.57
C PRO A 272 12.10 13.72 -2.02
N GLU A 273 13.41 13.73 -2.30
CA GLU A 273 13.94 14.10 -3.63
C GLU A 273 13.45 13.16 -4.72
N GLU A 274 13.35 11.87 -4.43
CA GLU A 274 12.82 10.85 -5.33
C GLU A 274 11.37 11.15 -5.72
N VAL A 275 10.55 11.57 -4.75
CA VAL A 275 9.15 11.95 -4.97
C VAL A 275 9.07 13.21 -5.82
N LYS A 276 9.88 14.23 -5.50
CA LYS A 276 9.95 15.48 -6.28
C LYS A 276 10.35 15.22 -7.73
N ASN A 277 11.28 14.29 -7.96
CA ASN A 277 11.67 13.89 -9.31
C ASN A 277 10.52 13.23 -10.09
N ILE A 278 9.75 12.35 -9.45
CA ILE A 278 8.57 11.71 -10.07
C ILE A 278 7.50 12.74 -10.44
N LEU A 279 7.27 13.74 -9.56
CA LEU A 279 6.19 14.72 -9.64
C LEU A 279 6.63 16.11 -10.14
N LYS A 280 7.84 16.22 -10.70
CA LYS A 280 8.49 17.50 -11.06
C LYS A 280 7.57 18.45 -11.82
N LYS A 281 6.85 17.92 -12.82
CA LYS A 281 5.92 18.71 -13.64
C LYS A 281 4.77 19.27 -12.82
N GLN A 282 4.11 18.44 -12.01
CA GLN A 282 2.96 18.84 -11.20
C GLN A 282 3.35 19.85 -10.10
N ILE A 283 4.54 19.71 -9.52
CA ILE A 283 5.06 20.67 -8.54
C ILE A 283 5.34 22.03 -9.18
N ASN A 284 5.94 22.04 -10.38
CA ASN A 284 6.21 23.28 -11.13
C ASN A 284 4.92 23.99 -11.56
N GLU A 285 3.90 23.25 -12.00
CA GLU A 285 2.57 23.82 -12.31
C GLU A 285 1.96 24.51 -11.07
N LYS A 286 2.13 23.92 -9.89
CA LYS A 286 1.65 24.48 -8.62
C LYS A 286 2.41 25.75 -8.19
N LEU A 287 3.71 25.81 -8.47
CA LEU A 287 4.51 27.03 -8.28
C LEU A 287 3.97 28.19 -9.12
N GLN A 288 3.80 27.96 -10.43
CA GLN A 288 3.29 28.97 -11.37
C GLN A 288 1.91 29.50 -10.95
N LEU A 289 1.02 28.60 -10.51
CA LEU A 289 -0.29 29.01 -9.98
C LEU A 289 -0.16 29.88 -8.73
N THR A 290 0.79 29.57 -7.83
CA THR A 290 1.02 30.34 -6.61
C THR A 290 1.55 31.75 -6.93
N GLU A 291 2.45 31.86 -7.91
CA GLU A 291 3.00 33.14 -8.40
C GLU A 291 1.94 34.02 -9.10
N LEU A 292 0.91 33.41 -9.70
CA LEU A 292 -0.19 34.15 -10.34
C LEU A 292 -1.26 34.65 -9.35
N THR A 293 -1.31 34.07 -8.15
CA THR A 293 -2.32 34.40 -7.13
C THR A 293 -1.84 35.34 -6.02
N ASN A 294 -0.54 35.67 -6.00
CA ASN A 294 0.11 36.61 -5.08
C ASN A 294 0.46 37.91 -5.79
#